data_AF-A0A0D8J4X8-F1
#
_entry.id   AF-A0A0D8J4X8-F1
#
_cell.length_a   1.000
_cell.length_b   1.000
_cell.length_c   1.000
_cell.angle_alpha   90.00
_cell.angle_beta   90.00
_cell.angle_gamma   90.00
#
_symmetry.space_group_name_H-M   'P 1'
#
loop_
_entity.id
_entity.type
_entity.pdbx_description
1 polymer ?
#
loop_
_entity_poly.entity_id
_entity_poly.type
_entity_poly.pdbx_seq_one_letter_code
_entity_poly.pdbx_strand_id
1 'polypeptide(L)'
;MANQQNDRIYLDGELYELLSTPLKVFFEARPDIPAFRGKIPECRRGYMASWRIRNNVLYLTGFQQVSPTVVINPRDVLTGPKMVADWYDGTLRIPIDSDKSGVDGGDNSHETELHITVQGGVVYNHEIVQKKHVPSNNSKKNNVL
;
A
#
# COMPACT_ATOMS: atom_id res chain seq x y z
N MET A 1 14.29 3.86 12.87
CA MET A 1 12.82 3.78 13.00
C MET A 1 12.35 2.63 12.13
N ALA A 2 11.41 1.80 12.59
CA ALA A 2 10.84 0.74 11.76
C ALA A 2 9.89 1.32 10.69
N ASN A 3 9.97 0.81 9.47
CA ASN A 3 9.03 1.13 8.40
C ASN A 3 7.72 0.37 8.60
N GLN A 4 6.61 0.99 8.22
CA GLN A 4 5.30 0.34 8.23
C GLN A 4 5.26 -0.75 7.16
N GLN A 5 4.80 -1.94 7.50
CA GLN A 5 4.51 -3.02 6.56
C GLN A 5 3.45 -2.60 5.54
N ASN A 6 3.79 -2.85 4.28
CA ASN A 6 2.95 -2.55 3.12
C ASN A 6 1.81 -3.57 3.00
N ASP A 7 0.70 -3.12 2.40
CA ASP A 7 -0.34 -4.04 1.93
C ASP A 7 0.19 -4.79 0.70
N ARG A 8 -0.57 -5.78 0.20
CA ARG A 8 -0.23 -6.52 -1.02
C ARG A 8 -1.34 -6.41 -2.04
N ILE A 9 -1.00 -6.36 -3.32
CA ILE A 9 -1.97 -6.29 -4.41
C ILE A 9 -1.60 -7.23 -5.55
N TYR A 10 -2.59 -7.96 -6.06
CA TYR A 10 -2.44 -8.82 -7.21
C TYR A 10 -2.90 -8.10 -8.47
N LEU A 11 -1.99 -7.96 -9.46
CA LEU A 11 -2.22 -7.33 -10.76
C LEU A 11 -1.68 -8.26 -11.85
N ASP A 12 -2.49 -8.52 -12.88
CA ASP A 12 -2.09 -9.26 -14.10
C ASP A 12 -1.34 -10.59 -13.87
N GLY A 13 -1.64 -11.29 -12.78
CA GLY A 13 -1.00 -12.57 -12.47
C GLY A 13 0.15 -12.48 -11.46
N GLU A 14 0.59 -11.27 -11.13
CA GLU A 14 1.75 -11.00 -10.28
C GLU A 14 1.34 -10.33 -8.96
N LEU A 15 2.13 -10.57 -7.92
CA LEU A 15 1.92 -10.01 -6.58
C LEU A 15 2.90 -8.86 -6.35
N TYR A 16 2.36 -7.71 -5.96
CA TYR A 16 3.13 -6.50 -5.68
C TYR A 16 2.90 -6.02 -4.25
N GLU A 17 3.85 -5.22 -3.76
CA GLU A 17 3.62 -4.39 -2.59
C GLU A 17 2.68 -3.23 -2.92
N LEU A 18 1.93 -2.77 -1.91
CA LEU A 18 1.04 -1.63 -2.02
C LEU A 18 1.39 -0.63 -0.92
N LEU A 19 1.94 0.52 -1.32
CA LEU A 19 2.38 1.59 -0.42
C LEU A 19 1.19 2.39 0.15
N SER A 20 0.10 2.46 -0.62
CA SER A 20 -1.18 3.01 -0.15
C SER A 20 -1.89 2.06 0.80
N THR A 21 -2.78 2.57 1.66
CA THR A 21 -3.51 1.76 2.65
C THR A 21 -5.02 1.92 2.52
N PRO A 22 -5.67 1.37 1.47
CA PRO A 22 -7.09 1.64 1.18
C PRO A 22 -8.04 1.21 2.30
N LEU A 23 -7.74 0.12 3.02
CA LEU A 23 -8.58 -0.38 4.12
C LEU A 23 -8.52 0.55 5.35
N LYS A 24 -7.48 1.39 5.46
CA LYS A 24 -7.39 2.39 6.52
C LYS A 24 -8.53 3.40 6.40
N VAL A 25 -8.87 3.80 5.17
CA VAL A 25 -9.98 4.73 4.88
C VAL A 25 -11.31 4.17 5.40
N PHE A 26 -11.56 2.88 5.19
CA PHE A 26 -12.77 2.22 5.69
C PHE A 26 -12.89 2.29 7.22
N PHE A 27 -11.81 1.95 7.94
CA PHE A 27 -11.82 2.00 9.40
C PHE A 27 -11.87 3.43 9.95
N GLU A 28 -11.25 4.40 9.28
CA GLU A 28 -11.33 5.81 9.68
C GLU A 28 -12.77 6.37 9.55
N ALA A 29 -13.53 5.90 8.57
CA ALA A 29 -14.95 6.24 8.42
C ALA A 29 -15.88 5.50 9.41
N ARG A 30 -15.38 4.50 10.12
CA ARG A 30 -16.15 3.64 11.04
C ARG A 30 -15.47 3.51 12.41
N PRO A 31 -15.45 4.59 13.21
CA PRO A 31 -14.82 4.58 14.53
C PRO A 31 -15.53 3.65 15.53
N ASP A 32 -16.74 3.19 15.21
CA ASP A 32 -17.49 2.17 15.95
C ASP A 32 -16.85 0.78 15.86
N ILE A 33 -16.05 0.51 14.83
CA ILE A 33 -15.32 -0.75 14.71
C ILE A 33 -14.07 -0.69 15.60
N PRO A 34 -13.89 -1.64 16.55
CA PRO A 34 -12.72 -1.63 17.43
C PRO A 34 -11.40 -1.68 16.67
N ALA A 35 -10.45 -0.85 17.11
CA ALA A 35 -9.09 -0.88 16.56
C ALA A 35 -8.39 -2.21 16.86
N PHE A 36 -7.51 -2.63 15.94
CA PHE A 36 -6.65 -3.80 16.13
C PHE A 36 -5.76 -3.62 17.36
N ARG A 37 -5.76 -4.63 18.23
CA ARG A 37 -4.94 -4.66 19.44
C ARG A 37 -3.50 -5.09 19.14
N GLY A 38 -3.30 -5.77 18.03
CA GLY A 38 -2.05 -6.38 17.60
C GLY A 38 -1.01 -5.52 16.91
N LYS A 39 -0.78 -4.30 17.42
CA LYS A 39 0.15 -3.35 16.79
C LYS A 39 1.59 -3.67 17.19
N ILE A 40 2.48 -3.67 16.21
CA ILE A 40 3.93 -3.75 16.40
C ILE A 40 4.59 -2.51 15.78
N PRO A 41 5.83 -2.12 16.15
CA PRO A 41 6.50 -0.95 15.58
C PRO A 41 6.54 -0.95 14.05
N GLU A 42 6.68 -2.12 13.44
CA GLU A 42 6.72 -2.40 12.00
C GLU A 42 5.32 -2.41 11.38
N CYS A 43 4.24 -2.47 12.16
CA CYS A 43 2.86 -2.44 11.67
C CYS A 43 1.94 -1.75 12.70
N ARG A 44 2.05 -0.43 12.77
CA ARG A 44 1.26 0.47 13.62
C ARG A 44 -0.24 0.42 13.31
N ARG A 45 -0.63 0.03 12.09
CA ARG A 45 -2.05 -0.23 11.76
C ARG A 45 -2.58 -1.50 12.45
N GLY A 46 -1.69 -2.45 12.76
CA GLY A 46 -2.03 -3.73 13.37
C GLY A 46 -2.55 -4.78 12.39
N TYR A 47 -2.64 -4.46 11.09
CA TYR A 47 -3.04 -5.40 10.05
C TYR A 47 -2.28 -5.18 8.74
N MET A 48 -2.25 -6.23 7.91
CA MET A 48 -1.85 -6.17 6.50
C MET A 48 -3.03 -6.62 5.63
N ALA A 49 -3.39 -5.85 4.61
CA ALA A 49 -4.46 -6.19 3.69
C ALA A 49 -3.94 -6.75 2.36
N SER A 50 -4.74 -7.62 1.76
CA SER A 50 -4.52 -8.22 0.45
C SER A 50 -5.60 -7.75 -0.52
N TRP A 51 -5.17 -7.31 -1.69
CA TRP A 51 -6.01 -6.68 -2.70
C TRP A 51 -5.85 -7.36 -4.05
N ARG A 52 -6.80 -7.12 -4.95
CA ARG A 52 -6.72 -7.53 -6.36
C ARG A 52 -7.52 -6.58 -7.22
N ILE A 53 -6.99 -6.25 -8.39
CA ILE A 53 -7.77 -5.60 -9.43
C ILE A 53 -8.25 -6.67 -10.42
N ARG A 54 -9.55 -6.68 -10.73
CA ARG A 54 -10.12 -7.55 -11.77
C ARG A 54 -11.24 -6.83 -12.48
N ASN A 55 -11.24 -6.84 -13.81
CA ASN A 55 -12.24 -6.15 -14.63
C ASN A 55 -12.41 -4.68 -14.19
N ASN A 56 -11.28 -3.99 -13.98
CA ASN A 56 -11.22 -2.59 -13.52
C ASN A 56 -11.89 -2.31 -12.17
N VAL A 57 -12.07 -3.33 -11.32
CA VAL A 57 -12.62 -3.15 -9.98
C VAL A 57 -11.58 -3.59 -8.94
N LEU A 58 -11.41 -2.77 -7.90
CA LEU A 58 -10.57 -3.06 -6.74
C LEU A 58 -11.35 -3.93 -5.75
N TYR A 59 -10.78 -5.08 -5.42
CA TYR A 59 -11.32 -6.01 -4.45
C TYR A 59 -10.40 -6.16 -3.26
N LEU A 60 -10.95 -6.07 -2.05
CA LEU A 60 -10.31 -6.64 -0.88
C LEU A 60 -10.44 -8.16 -0.95
N THR A 61 -9.35 -8.89 -0.77
CA THR A 61 -9.33 -10.36 -0.84
C THR A 61 -9.07 -11.01 0.52
N GLY A 62 -8.52 -10.25 1.47
CA GLY A 62 -8.23 -10.69 2.82
C GLY A 62 -7.53 -9.60 3.62
N PHE A 63 -7.50 -9.72 4.93
CA PHE A 63 -6.50 -9.04 5.76
C PHE A 63 -6.20 -9.89 6.99
N GLN A 64 -5.05 -9.64 7.60
CA GLN A 64 -4.61 -10.36 8.80
C GLN A 64 -4.18 -9.37 9.86
N GLN A 65 -4.55 -9.63 11.11
CA GLN A 65 -3.89 -8.99 12.25
C GLN A 65 -2.44 -9.47 12.29
N VAL A 66 -1.51 -8.59 12.63
CA VAL A 66 -0.08 -8.92 12.63
C VAL A 66 0.39 -9.57 13.94
N SER A 67 -0.26 -9.30 15.09
CA SER A 67 0.13 -9.88 16.39
C SER A 67 -1.04 -10.07 17.38
N PRO A 68 -1.34 -11.27 17.89
CA PRO A 68 -0.98 -12.53 17.25
C PRO A 68 -1.48 -12.54 15.80
N THR A 69 -0.78 -13.28 14.95
CA THR A 69 -1.18 -13.45 13.55
C THR A 69 -2.53 -14.15 13.50
N VAL A 70 -3.56 -13.41 13.10
CA VAL A 70 -4.91 -13.93 12.93
C VAL A 70 -5.39 -13.50 11.56
N VAL A 71 -5.60 -14.47 10.67
CA VAL A 71 -6.22 -14.22 9.36
C VAL A 71 -7.70 -13.94 9.61
N ILE A 72 -8.15 -12.79 9.16
CA ILE A 72 -9.55 -12.36 9.32
C ILE A 72 -10.19 -12.54 7.96
N ASN A 73 -11.23 -13.37 7.90
CA ASN A 73 -12.06 -13.41 6.70
C ASN A 73 -12.79 -12.07 6.66
N PRO A 74 -12.61 -11.26 5.62
CA PRO A 74 -13.23 -9.95 5.65
C PRO A 74 -14.75 -10.02 5.68
N ARG A 75 -15.39 -11.14 5.32
CA ARG A 75 -16.84 -11.33 5.50
C ARG A 75 -17.29 -11.23 6.96
N ASP A 76 -16.38 -11.46 7.90
CA ASP A 76 -16.64 -11.37 9.34
C ASP A 76 -16.66 -9.90 9.82
N VAL A 77 -16.13 -8.97 9.02
CA VAL A 77 -16.00 -7.53 9.34
C VAL A 77 -16.73 -6.64 8.33
N LEU A 78 -16.85 -7.11 7.08
CA LEU A 78 -17.42 -6.43 5.93
C LEU A 78 -18.58 -7.25 5.37
N THR A 79 -19.65 -6.58 4.95
CA THR A 79 -20.81 -7.22 4.35
C THR A 79 -20.74 -7.19 2.81
N GLY A 80 -21.09 -8.31 2.15
CA GLY A 80 -21.28 -8.35 0.67
C GLY A 80 -20.52 -9.48 -0.09
N PRO A 81 -20.93 -9.81 -1.32
CA PRO A 81 -20.27 -10.81 -2.17
C PRO A 81 -19.05 -10.22 -2.90
N LYS A 82 -17.87 -10.83 -2.71
CA LYS A 82 -16.57 -10.42 -3.32
C LYS A 82 -16.29 -8.92 -3.08
N MET A 83 -15.84 -8.58 -1.88
CA MET A 83 -15.63 -7.23 -1.33
C MET A 83 -15.09 -6.19 -2.33
N VAL A 84 -15.99 -5.62 -3.12
CA VAL A 84 -15.69 -4.45 -3.94
C VAL A 84 -15.36 -3.32 -2.98
N ALA A 85 -14.26 -2.62 -3.24
CA ALA A 85 -13.82 -1.48 -2.44
C ALA A 85 -14.60 -0.21 -2.82
N ASP A 86 -15.93 -0.29 -2.86
CA ASP A 86 -16.81 0.81 -3.31
C ASP A 86 -16.71 2.07 -2.44
N TRP A 87 -16.21 1.92 -1.22
CA TRP A 87 -15.90 3.01 -0.30
C TRP A 87 -14.61 3.77 -0.62
N TYR A 88 -13.77 3.27 -1.53
CA TYR A 88 -12.43 3.81 -1.75
C TYR A 88 -12.36 4.73 -2.97
N ASP A 89 -11.95 5.97 -2.70
CA ASP A 89 -11.50 6.97 -3.66
C ASP A 89 -10.03 7.32 -3.35
N GLY A 90 -9.14 7.19 -4.33
CA GLY A 90 -7.74 7.54 -4.15
C GLY A 90 -6.79 6.93 -5.18
N THR A 91 -5.49 7.08 -4.93
CA THR A 91 -4.44 6.54 -5.79
C THR A 91 -3.75 5.38 -5.08
N LEU A 92 -3.83 4.20 -5.70
CA LEU A 92 -3.01 3.06 -5.33
C LEU A 92 -1.58 3.31 -5.81
N ARG A 93 -0.61 3.17 -4.91
CA ARG A 93 0.82 3.39 -5.22
C ARG A 93 1.57 2.08 -5.09
N ILE A 94 2.10 1.61 -6.21
CA ILE A 94 2.76 0.31 -6.33
C ILE A 94 4.18 0.56 -6.77
N PRO A 95 5.20 0.14 -6.00
CA PRO A 95 6.56 0.26 -6.47
C PRO A 95 6.78 -0.72 -7.62
N ILE A 96 7.35 -0.23 -8.72
CA ILE A 96 7.81 -1.08 -9.81
C ILE A 96 9.31 -0.89 -9.85
N ASP A 97 10.05 -1.84 -9.30
CA ASP A 97 11.49 -1.85 -9.46
C ASP A 97 11.79 -2.06 -10.94
N SER A 98 12.55 -1.13 -11.54
CA SER A 98 12.93 -1.20 -12.95
C SER A 98 13.81 -2.42 -13.25
N ASP A 99 14.40 -3.01 -12.21
CA ASP A 99 15.19 -4.24 -12.29
C ASP A 99 14.83 -5.18 -11.14
N LYS A 100 14.29 -6.36 -11.47
CA LYS A 100 14.19 -7.50 -10.56
C LYS A 100 15.60 -7.98 -10.19
N SER A 101 16.30 -7.27 -9.30
CA SER A 101 17.53 -7.76 -8.68
C SER A 101 17.33 -7.82 -7.16
N GLY A 102 17.32 -9.05 -6.65
CA GLY A 102 17.04 -9.35 -5.25
C GLY A 102 18.15 -8.88 -4.33
N VAL A 103 18.11 -7.61 -3.93
CA VAL A 103 18.91 -7.10 -2.83
C VAL A 103 17.95 -6.56 -1.75
N ASP A 104 17.81 -7.39 -0.74
CA ASP A 104 17.23 -7.06 0.56
C ASP A 104 18.13 -5.98 1.20
N GLY A 105 17.63 -4.76 1.43
CA GLY A 105 18.46 -3.72 2.04
C GLY A 105 17.97 -2.28 1.96
N GLY A 106 17.05 -1.90 2.85
CA GLY A 106 17.27 -0.73 3.69
C GLY A 106 17.01 0.68 3.15
N ASP A 107 16.53 0.89 1.92
CA ASP A 107 16.05 2.21 1.48
C ASP A 107 14.75 2.09 0.69
N ASN A 108 13.68 2.71 1.18
CA ASN A 108 12.34 2.65 0.57
C ASN A 108 12.21 3.64 -0.61
N SER A 109 13.33 3.88 -1.29
CA SER A 109 13.50 4.84 -2.38
C SER A 109 13.20 4.20 -3.73
N HIS A 110 11.99 3.62 -3.88
CA HIS A 110 11.56 3.15 -5.21
C HIS A 110 11.58 4.33 -6.17
N GLU A 111 12.43 4.25 -7.19
CA GLU A 111 12.62 5.30 -8.18
C GLU A 111 11.41 5.41 -9.10
N THR A 112 10.68 4.31 -9.31
CA THR A 112 9.49 4.25 -10.17
C THR A 112 8.31 3.62 -9.43
N GLU A 113 7.15 4.24 -9.56
CA GLU A 113 5.88 3.77 -9.00
C GLU A 113 4.81 3.73 -10.09
N LEU A 114 3.98 2.68 -10.10
CA LEU A 114 2.70 2.67 -10.80
C LEU A 114 1.63 3.25 -9.89
N HIS A 115 0.97 4.28 -10.39
CA HIS A 115 -0.14 4.96 -9.74
C HIS A 115 -1.42 4.55 -10.46
N ILE A 116 -2.36 3.96 -9.72
CA ILE A 116 -3.67 3.57 -10.25
C ILE A 116 -4.74 4.38 -9.53
N THR A 117 -5.43 5.24 -10.27
CA THR A 117 -6.52 6.06 -9.74
C THR A 117 -7.79 5.22 -9.65
N VAL A 118 -8.38 5.18 -8.45
CA VAL A 118 -9.61 4.48 -8.13
C VAL A 118 -10.66 5.49 -7.67
N GLN A 119 -11.88 5.39 -8.18
CA GLN A 119 -13.05 6.11 -7.65
C GLN A 119 -14.22 5.15 -7.47
N GLY A 120 -14.86 5.18 -6.31
CA GLY A 120 -15.93 4.23 -5.96
C GLY A 120 -15.52 2.77 -6.15
N GLY A 121 -14.26 2.43 -5.88
CA GLY A 121 -13.72 1.08 -6.10
C GLY A 121 -13.46 0.69 -7.57
N VAL A 122 -13.70 1.58 -8.54
CA VAL A 122 -13.45 1.35 -9.97
C VAL A 122 -12.16 2.04 -10.40
N VAL A 123 -11.35 1.37 -11.21
CA VAL A 123 -10.11 1.91 -11.79
C VAL A 123 -10.44 2.83 -12.96
N TYR A 124 -9.95 4.06 -12.89
CA TYR A 124 -10.15 5.09 -13.92
C TYR A 124 -8.91 5.36 -14.76
N ASN A 125 -7.73 5.32 -14.14
CA ASN A 125 -6.48 5.68 -14.79
C ASN A 125 -5.31 4.87 -14.22
N HIS A 126 -4.27 4.72 -15.04
CA HIS A 126 -2.97 4.21 -14.62
C HIS A 126 -1.87 5.12 -15.18
N GLU A 127 -0.88 5.45 -14.37
CA GLU A 127 0.27 6.24 -14.78
C GLU A 127 1.55 5.73 -14.11
N ILE A 128 2.67 5.78 -14.84
CA ILE A 128 3.99 5.47 -14.29
C ILE A 128 4.64 6.78 -13.86
N VAL A 129 5.02 6.87 -12.58
CA VAL A 129 5.62 8.05 -11.97
C VAL A 129 7.05 7.75 -11.56
N GLN A 130 8.00 8.54 -12.06
CA GLN A 130 9.41 8.47 -11.66
C GLN A 130 9.70 9.56 -10.61
N LYS A 131 10.34 9.19 -9.50
CA LYS A 131 10.86 10.16 -8.54
C LYS A 131 12.04 10.88 -9.19
N LYS A 132 11.93 12.18 -9.40
CA LYS A 132 13.05 13.01 -9.85
C LYS A 132 14.14 12.95 -8.78
N HIS A 133 15.33 12.45 -9.15
CA HIS A 133 16.53 12.60 -8.32
C HIS A 133 16.80 14.11 -8.18
N VAL A 134 16.63 14.65 -6.98
CA VAL A 134 17.08 16.02 -6.68
C VAL A 134 18.58 15.91 -6.38
N PRO A 135 19.48 16.46 -7.22
CA PRO A 135 20.90 16.40 -6.92
C PRO A 135 21.15 17.15 -5.62
N SER A 136 21.75 16.48 -4.65
CA SER A 136 22.30 17.11 -3.46
C SER A 136 23.37 18.11 -3.91
N ASN A 137 23.03 19.40 -3.85
CA ASN A 137 23.95 20.48 -4.17
C ASN A 137 24.91 20.67 -2.99
N ASN A 138 25.87 19.75 -2.82
CA ASN A 138 27.01 19.94 -1.92
C ASN A 138 27.99 20.90 -2.61
N SER A 139 27.68 22.20 -2.59
CA SER A 139 28.68 23.22 -2.86
C SER A 139 29.70 23.21 -1.73
N LYS A 140 30.84 22.58 -2.03
CA LYS A 140 32.08 22.67 -1.26
C LYS A 140 32.31 24.13 -0.83
N LYS A 141 32.31 24.38 0.48
CA LYS A 141 33.02 25.54 1.03
C LYS A 141 34.51 25.29 0.82
N ASN A 142 35.01 25.67 -0.35
CA ASN A 142 36.44 25.85 -0.56
C ASN A 142 36.80 27.22 0.04
N ASN A 143 37.65 27.20 1.08
CA ASN A 143 38.39 28.36 1.57
C ASN A 143 39.19 29.01 0.44
N VAL A 144 39.14 30.34 0.35
CA VAL A 144 40.21 31.34 0.03
C VAL A 144 39.54 32.70 0.36
N LEU A 145 40.04 33.67 1.13
CA LEU A 145 41.37 34.11 1.59
C LEU A 145 41.22 34.69 3.01
#